data_AF-T0KR65-F1
#
_entry.id   AF-T0KR65-F1
#
_cell.length_a   1.000
_cell.length_b   1.000
_cell.length_c   1.000
_cell.angle_alpha   90.00
_cell.angle_beta   90.00
_cell.angle_gamma   90.00
#
_symmetry.space_group_name_H-M   'P 1'
#
loop_
_entity.id
_entity.type
_entity.pdbx_description
1 polymer ?
#
loop_
_entity_poly.entity_id
_entity_poly.type
_entity_poly.pdbx_seq_one_letter_code
_entity_poly.pdbx_strand_id
1 'polypeptide(L)'
;MRFSFLLPLFATAALAADQGKGCDTQDAIDCSGDNVVKCYVFPGSSAMTWNFETSCPDKGQICNTGNCETVAMQADQGKDCVYKDAFGCSGNNIVQCNVFPGRDKMTWNFFESCADKGQVCSGNVCQTC
;
A
#
# COMPACT_ATOMS: atom_id res chain seq x y z
N MET A 1 -0.85 46.46 18.23
CA MET A 1 -1.66 45.25 18.50
C MET A 1 -1.94 44.60 17.15
N ARG A 2 -1.23 43.52 16.80
CA ARG A 2 -1.47 42.78 15.55
C ARG A 2 -2.07 41.44 15.96
N PHE A 3 -3.38 41.30 15.76
CA PHE A 3 -4.08 40.03 15.85
C PHE A 3 -3.81 39.26 14.56
N SER A 4 -2.78 38.42 14.58
CA SER A 4 -2.62 37.39 13.56
C SER A 4 -3.63 36.28 13.85
N PHE A 5 -4.75 36.30 13.12
CA PHE A 5 -5.66 35.18 13.03
C PHE A 5 -4.93 34.01 12.34
N LEU A 6 -4.35 33.12 13.15
CA LEU A 6 -4.00 31.78 12.69
C LEU A 6 -5.30 31.00 12.55
N LEU A 7 -5.81 30.92 11.33
CA LEU A 7 -6.84 29.96 10.94
C LEU A 7 -6.37 28.56 11.34
N PRO A 8 -7.18 27.79 12.09
CA PRO A 8 -6.87 26.38 12.30
C PRO A 8 -7.06 25.69 10.95
N LEU A 9 -5.96 25.19 10.38
CA LEU A 9 -6.04 24.12 9.39
C LEU A 9 -6.70 22.93 10.08
N PHE A 10 -8.02 22.80 9.92
CA PHE A 10 -8.70 21.54 10.12
C PHE A 10 -8.19 20.60 9.02
N ALA A 11 -7.08 19.92 9.30
CA ALA A 11 -6.79 18.67 8.64
C ALA A 11 -7.93 17.73 9.04
N THR A 12 -8.91 17.56 8.16
CA THR A 12 -9.81 16.42 8.19
C THR A 12 -8.93 15.20 8.01
N ALA A 13 -8.42 14.66 9.11
CA ALA A 13 -7.93 13.31 9.15
C ALA A 13 -9.14 12.47 8.73
N ALA A 14 -9.15 12.02 7.47
CA ALA A 14 -10.00 10.91 7.08
C ALA A 14 -9.68 9.81 8.09
N LEU A 15 -10.62 9.55 9.00
CA LEU A 15 -10.54 8.42 9.91
C LEU A 15 -10.50 7.22 8.99
N ALA A 16 -9.30 6.67 8.77
CA ALA A 16 -9.12 5.46 7.98
C ALA A 16 -10.18 4.45 8.45
N ALA A 17 -10.95 3.92 7.50
CA ALA A 17 -12.01 2.97 7.81
C ALA A 17 -11.47 1.86 8.71
N ASP A 18 -12.00 1.75 9.93
CA ASP A 18 -11.56 0.75 10.89
C ASP A 18 -12.46 -0.47 10.76
N GLN A 19 -11.87 -1.60 10.36
CA GLN A 19 -12.60 -2.84 10.11
C GLN A 19 -13.41 -3.23 11.36
N GLY A 20 -14.70 -3.53 11.16
CA GLY A 20 -15.64 -3.86 12.23
C GLY A 20 -16.23 -2.66 12.96
N LYS A 21 -15.88 -1.42 12.59
CA LYS A 21 -16.59 -0.22 13.06
C LYS A 21 -17.79 0.09 12.19
N GLY A 22 -18.74 0.81 12.78
CA GLY A 22 -19.90 1.34 12.09
C GLY A 22 -19.50 2.27 10.95
N CYS A 23 -20.31 2.29 9.91
CA CYS A 23 -20.11 3.13 8.74
C CYS A 23 -21.48 3.65 8.25
N ASP A 24 -21.48 4.82 7.62
CA ASP A 24 -22.72 5.57 7.36
C ASP A 24 -23.17 5.54 5.88
N THR A 25 -22.34 5.01 4.98
CA THR A 25 -22.58 5.03 3.53
C THR A 25 -22.51 3.64 2.95
N GLN A 26 -23.65 3.05 2.61
CA GLN A 26 -23.76 1.74 1.97
C GLN A 26 -22.88 1.69 0.71
N ASP A 27 -22.15 0.59 0.55
CA ASP A 27 -21.22 0.31 -0.53
C ASP A 27 -20.03 1.28 -0.67
N ALA A 28 -19.79 2.18 0.30
CA ALA A 28 -18.55 2.94 0.35
C ALA A 28 -17.35 1.98 0.47
N ILE A 29 -16.24 2.33 -0.18
CA ILE A 29 -14.99 1.57 -0.18
C ILE A 29 -13.90 2.48 0.37
N ASP A 30 -13.07 1.95 1.26
CA ASP A 30 -11.97 2.69 1.89
C ASP A 30 -10.87 1.72 2.34
N CYS A 31 -9.81 2.24 2.95
CA CYS A 31 -8.67 1.48 3.46
C CYS A 31 -8.73 1.28 4.97
N SER A 32 -8.50 0.04 5.41
CA SER A 32 -8.23 -0.33 6.80
C SER A 32 -6.82 -0.89 6.92
N GLY A 33 -5.87 -0.03 7.30
CA GLY A 33 -4.45 -0.33 7.11
C GLY A 33 -4.16 -0.56 5.62
N ASP A 34 -3.55 -1.71 5.29
CA ASP A 34 -3.27 -2.10 3.91
C ASP A 34 -4.41 -2.91 3.24
N ASN A 35 -5.55 -3.10 3.91
CA ASN A 35 -6.68 -3.83 3.34
C ASN A 35 -7.70 -2.89 2.75
N VAL A 36 -8.38 -3.33 1.69
CA VAL A 36 -9.61 -2.68 1.22
C VAL A 36 -10.78 -3.19 2.05
N VAL A 37 -11.59 -2.25 2.55
CA VAL A 37 -12.82 -2.53 3.26
C VAL A 37 -14.00 -1.88 2.56
N LYS A 38 -15.17 -2.51 2.70
CA LYS A 38 -16.43 -2.02 2.16
C LYS A 38 -17.48 -1.91 3.25
N CYS A 39 -18.21 -0.81 3.23
CA CYS A 39 -19.31 -0.55 4.14
C CYS A 39 -20.57 -1.29 3.67
N TYR A 40 -21.01 -2.31 4.41
CA TYR A 40 -22.28 -2.97 4.17
C TYR A 40 -22.79 -3.67 5.43
N VAL A 41 -24.06 -4.07 5.43
CA VAL A 41 -24.63 -4.94 6.47
C VAL A 41 -24.22 -6.38 6.16
N PHE A 42 -23.26 -6.92 6.92
CA PHE A 42 -22.89 -8.33 6.74
C PHE A 42 -24.00 -9.27 7.27
N PRO A 43 -24.16 -10.47 6.69
CA PRO A 43 -25.18 -11.42 7.10
C PRO A 43 -25.14 -11.75 8.61
N GLY A 44 -26.17 -11.35 9.35
CA GLY A 44 -26.23 -11.54 10.81
C GLY A 44 -26.02 -10.26 11.63
N SER A 45 -25.74 -9.12 10.98
CA SER A 45 -25.73 -7.80 11.61
C SER A 45 -27.04 -7.03 11.34
N SER A 46 -27.40 -6.15 12.27
CA SER A 46 -28.49 -5.17 12.11
C SER A 46 -28.00 -3.77 11.72
N ALA A 47 -26.67 -3.57 11.67
CA ALA A 47 -26.04 -2.29 11.36
C ALA A 47 -24.96 -2.44 10.29
N MET A 48 -24.74 -1.36 9.54
CA MET A 48 -23.65 -1.28 8.56
C MET A 48 -22.29 -1.20 9.27
N THR A 49 -21.34 -1.99 8.79
CA THR A 49 -19.96 -1.98 9.29
C THR A 49 -18.98 -2.00 8.13
N TRP A 50 -17.76 -1.52 8.38
CA TRP A 50 -16.63 -1.73 7.48
C TRP A 50 -16.22 -3.20 7.52
N ASN A 51 -16.40 -3.92 6.41
CA ASN A 51 -16.06 -5.32 6.29
C ASN A 51 -14.91 -5.51 5.31
N PHE A 52 -14.11 -6.57 5.51
CA PHE A 52 -12.99 -6.90 4.64
C PHE A 52 -13.44 -7.30 3.24
N GLU A 53 -12.80 -6.74 2.21
CA GLU A 53 -12.98 -7.13 0.81
C GLU A 53 -11.74 -7.84 0.27
N THR A 54 -10.56 -7.21 0.40
CA THR A 54 -9.32 -7.77 -0.13
C THR A 54 -8.10 -7.29 0.65
N SER A 55 -7.10 -8.17 0.74
CA SER A 55 -5.76 -7.84 1.22
C SER A 55 -4.94 -7.31 0.04
N CYS A 56 -4.50 -6.06 0.09
CA CYS A 56 -3.50 -5.55 -0.85
C CYS A 56 -2.10 -6.14 -0.60
N PRO A 57 -1.68 -6.43 0.65
CA PRO A 57 -0.39 -7.06 0.91
C PRO A 57 -0.18 -8.40 0.23
N ASP A 58 -1.26 -9.18 0.06
CA ASP A 58 -1.22 -10.48 -0.63
C ASP A 58 -0.83 -10.32 -2.11
N LYS A 59 -0.96 -9.12 -2.67
CA LYS A 59 -0.61 -8.76 -4.05
C LYS A 59 0.66 -7.91 -4.14
N GLY A 60 1.38 -7.71 -3.05
CA GLY A 60 2.54 -6.83 -3.02
C GLY A 60 2.18 -5.33 -3.09
N GLN A 61 0.94 -4.97 -2.74
CA GLN A 61 0.37 -3.62 -2.88
C GLN A 61 -0.02 -3.04 -1.52
N ILE A 62 -0.23 -1.73 -1.46
CA ILE A 62 -0.86 -1.08 -0.30
C ILE A 62 -2.28 -0.67 -0.67
N CYS A 63 -3.13 -0.47 0.33
CA CYS A 63 -4.40 0.20 0.08
C CYS A 63 -4.19 1.71 0.00
N ASN A 64 -4.67 2.32 -1.07
CA ASN A 64 -4.78 3.76 -1.23
C ASN A 64 -6.20 4.11 -1.69
N THR A 65 -6.91 4.91 -0.89
CA THR A 65 -8.26 5.40 -1.19
C THR A 65 -9.22 4.29 -1.67
N GLY A 66 -9.22 3.16 -0.97
CA GLY A 66 -10.09 2.01 -1.27
C GLY A 66 -9.62 1.11 -2.42
N ASN A 67 -8.43 1.32 -2.98
CA ASN A 67 -7.88 0.49 -4.05
C ASN A 67 -6.51 -0.07 -3.69
N CYS A 68 -6.20 -1.27 -4.19
CA CYS A 68 -4.85 -1.80 -4.08
C CYS A 68 -3.95 -1.17 -5.14
N GLU A 69 -2.97 -0.40 -4.70
CA GLU A 69 -2.04 0.31 -5.56
C GLU A 69 -0.62 -0.18 -5.35
N THR A 70 0.11 -0.29 -6.47
CA THR A 70 1.54 -0.54 -6.44
C THR A 70 2.24 0.78 -6.13
N VAL A 71 2.80 0.89 -4.94
CA VAL A 71 3.66 2.01 -4.56
C VAL A 71 5.08 1.76 -5.05
N ALA A 72 5.76 2.82 -5.47
CA ALA A 72 7.20 2.81 -5.59
C ALA A 72 7.79 2.60 -4.18
N MET A 73 8.03 1.35 -3.80
CA MET A 73 8.64 1.03 -2.53
C MET A 73 10.12 1.34 -2.65
N GLN A 74 10.66 2.06 -1.66
CA GLN A 74 12.10 2.23 -1.54
C GLN A 74 12.67 0.84 -1.22
N ALA A 75 13.15 0.19 -2.26
CA ALA A 75 13.52 -1.22 -2.21
C ALA A 75 15.03 -1.30 -2.25
N ASP A 76 15.63 -1.35 -1.08
CA ASP A 76 17.07 -1.54 -0.94
C ASP A 76 17.37 -3.03 -0.94
N GLN A 77 18.13 -3.49 -1.94
CA GLN A 77 18.52 -4.89 -2.04
C GLN A 77 19.13 -5.41 -0.73
N GLY A 78 18.67 -6.56 -0.26
CA GLY A 78 19.12 -7.22 0.96
C GLY A 78 18.47 -6.71 2.26
N LYS A 79 17.57 -5.71 2.19
CA LYS A 79 16.78 -5.27 3.34
C LYS A 79 15.50 -6.09 3.49
N ASP A 80 15.02 -6.17 4.73
CA ASP A 80 13.73 -6.76 5.06
C ASP A 80 12.61 -6.02 4.32
N CYS A 81 11.62 -6.77 3.84
CA CYS A 81 10.46 -6.25 3.14
C CYS A 81 9.19 -6.93 3.66
N VAL A 82 8.05 -6.26 3.50
CA VAL A 82 6.78 -6.67 4.14
C VAL A 82 5.80 -7.28 3.14
N TYR A 83 5.89 -6.86 1.88
CA TYR A 83 4.87 -7.15 0.86
C TYR A 83 5.38 -8.19 -0.12
N LYS A 84 4.97 -9.45 0.06
CA LYS A 84 5.39 -10.56 -0.78
C LYS A 84 5.11 -10.28 -2.25
N ASP A 85 6.05 -10.64 -3.12
CA ASP A 85 6.00 -10.50 -4.56
C ASP A 85 5.89 -9.04 -5.05
N ALA A 86 6.01 -8.06 -4.14
CA ALA A 86 6.16 -6.66 -4.51
C ALA A 86 7.45 -6.46 -5.30
N PHE A 87 7.42 -5.52 -6.23
CA PHE A 87 8.58 -5.06 -6.99
C PHE A 87 8.99 -3.67 -6.54
N GLY A 88 10.28 -3.39 -6.62
CA GLY A 88 10.86 -2.11 -6.25
C GLY A 88 12.12 -1.80 -7.03
N CYS A 89 12.59 -0.57 -6.92
CA CYS A 89 13.84 -0.12 -7.55
C CYS A 89 14.98 0.00 -6.53
N SER A 90 16.07 -0.73 -6.78
CA SER A 90 17.35 -0.62 -6.07
C SER A 90 18.42 -0.13 -7.04
N GLY A 91 18.65 1.18 -7.10
CA GLY A 91 19.46 1.78 -8.17
C GLY A 91 18.80 1.56 -9.53
N ASN A 92 19.53 1.02 -10.51
CA ASN A 92 19.00 0.67 -11.84
C ASN A 92 18.51 -0.78 -11.95
N ASN A 93 18.31 -1.47 -10.83
CA ASN A 93 17.81 -2.84 -10.81
C ASN A 93 16.38 -2.88 -10.27
N ILE A 94 15.59 -3.77 -10.83
CA ILE A 94 14.35 -4.23 -10.22
C ILE A 94 14.73 -5.27 -9.17
N VAL A 95 14.17 -5.10 -7.98
CA VAL A 95 14.22 -6.07 -6.90
C VAL A 95 12.81 -6.54 -6.58
N GLN A 96 12.69 -7.79 -6.16
CA GLN A 96 11.44 -8.40 -5.75
C GLN A 96 11.50 -8.77 -4.26
N CYS A 97 10.43 -8.47 -3.53
CA CYS A 97 10.29 -8.87 -2.14
C CYS A 97 9.87 -10.34 -2.07
N ASN A 98 10.78 -11.22 -1.65
CA ASN A 98 10.47 -12.64 -1.47
C ASN A 98 11.35 -13.27 -0.38
N VAL A 99 11.03 -14.51 -0.01
CA VAL A 99 11.82 -15.26 0.96
C VAL A 99 13.03 -15.87 0.25
N PHE A 100 14.23 -15.41 0.60
CA PHE A 100 15.46 -16.02 0.11
C PHE A 100 15.68 -17.39 0.77
N PRO A 101 16.17 -18.42 0.05
CA PRO A 101 16.51 -19.70 0.66
C PRO A 101 17.45 -19.53 1.87
N GLY A 102 17.05 -20.07 3.03
CA GLY A 102 17.82 -19.96 4.28
C GLY A 102 17.57 -18.70 5.11
N ARG A 103 16.51 -17.95 4.82
CA ARG A 103 16.05 -16.81 5.63
C ARG A 103 14.63 -17.05 6.14
N ASP A 104 14.36 -16.64 7.38
CA ASP A 104 13.01 -16.70 7.98
C ASP A 104 12.14 -15.48 7.64
N LYS A 105 12.73 -14.49 6.96
CA LYS A 105 12.11 -13.21 6.63
C LYS A 105 12.19 -12.93 5.14
N MET A 106 11.19 -12.21 4.64
CA MET A 106 11.20 -11.68 3.27
C MET A 106 12.22 -10.55 3.15
N THR A 107 12.97 -10.54 2.05
CA THR A 107 13.93 -9.49 1.73
C THR A 107 13.79 -9.05 0.28
N TRP A 108 14.20 -7.82 -0.01
CA TRP A 108 14.31 -7.34 -1.39
C TRP A 108 15.49 -8.04 -2.08
N ASN A 109 15.19 -8.89 -3.06
CA ASN A 109 16.18 -9.68 -3.78
C ASN A 109 16.25 -9.25 -5.24
N PHE A 110 17.41 -9.39 -5.86
CA PHE A 110 17.58 -9.05 -7.28
C PHE A 110 16.59 -9.82 -8.15
N PHE A 111 15.95 -9.11 -9.08
CA PHE A 111 15.02 -9.69 -10.04
C PHE A 111 15.49 -9.46 -11.48
N GLU A 112 15.70 -8.21 -11.89
CA GLU A 112 16.27 -7.89 -13.21
C GLU A 112 17.10 -6.60 -13.18
N SER A 113 18.03 -6.46 -14.13
CA SER A 113 18.81 -5.24 -14.38
C SER A 113 18.15 -4.43 -15.49
N CYS A 114 17.78 -3.18 -15.22
CA CYS A 114 17.34 -2.26 -16.27
C CYS A 114 18.52 -1.72 -17.06
N ALA A 115 19.70 -1.64 -16.45
CA ALA A 115 20.91 -1.17 -17.11
C ALA A 115 21.32 -2.07 -18.29
N ASP A 116 21.08 -3.38 -18.19
CA ASP A 116 21.36 -4.35 -19.26
C ASP A 116 20.52 -4.10 -20.51
N LYS A 117 19.38 -3.41 -20.34
CA LYS A 117 18.45 -3.00 -21.41
C LYS A 117 18.66 -1.54 -21.85
N GLY A 118 19.66 -0.83 -21.29
CA GLY A 118 19.84 0.60 -21.50
C GLY A 118 18.72 1.46 -20.91
N GLN A 119 18.02 0.94 -19.90
CA GLN A 119 16.87 1.56 -19.24
C GLN A 119 17.21 1.94 -17.79
N VAL A 120 16.36 2.74 -17.17
CA VAL A 120 16.42 3.04 -15.72
C VAL A 120 15.25 2.37 -15.01
N CYS A 121 15.47 2.03 -13.74
CA CYS A 121 14.38 1.57 -12.89
C CYS A 121 13.59 2.79 -12.41
N SER A 122 12.32 2.87 -12.79
CA SER A 122 11.40 3.89 -12.30
C SER A 122 9.99 3.30 -12.22
N GLY A 123 9.24 3.64 -11.18
CA GLY A 123 7.91 3.06 -10.93
C GLY A 123 7.91 1.53 -10.84
N ASN A 124 8.98 0.92 -10.32
CA ASN A 124 9.15 -0.53 -10.19
C ASN A 124 9.15 -1.30 -11.52
N VAL A 125 9.46 -0.62 -12.63
CA VAL A 125 9.61 -1.22 -13.96
C VAL A 125 10.86 -0.66 -14.63
N CYS A 126 11.41 -1.40 -15.59
CA CYS A 126 12.45 -0.85 -16.47
C CYS A 126 11.80 0.02 -17.54
N GLN A 127 12.21 1.27 -17.59
CA GLN A 127 11.65 2.26 -18.52
C GLN A 127 12.77 3.08 -19.17
N THR A 128 12.52 3.50 -20.41
CA THR A 128 13.40 4.41 -21.14
C THR A 128 13.15 5.84 -20.65
N CYS A 129 14.22 6.57 -20.34
CA CYS A 129 14.15 7.98 -19.94
C CYS A 129 13.67 8.87 -21.10
#